data_AF-A0A819VMZ3-F1
#
_entry.id   AF-A0A819VMZ3-F1
#
_cell.length_a   1.000
_cell.length_b   1.000
_cell.length_c   1.000
_cell.angle_alpha   90.00
_cell.angle_beta   90.00
_cell.angle_gamma   90.00
#
_symmetry.space_group_name_H-M   'P 1'
#
loop_
_entity.id
_entity.type
_entity.pdbx_description
1 polymer ?
#
loop_
_entity_poly.entity_id
_entity_poly.type
_entity_poly.pdbx_seq_one_letter_code
_entity_poly.pdbx_strand_id
1 'polypeptide(L)'
;YNDFQHDELSKCNCTPPYSSILTIAARHDLNDINGTYPDTPYGHRCAGATDAKIISYEMMQKYSLVAIAGPTTDQQPPFIWSKSDFDKKVSHIGHPDKWDFKPYTPTWTLS
;
A
#
# COMPACT_ATOMS: atom_id res chain seq x y z
N TYR A 1 -3.65 0.03 -7.55
CA TYR A 1 -4.72 -0.96 -7.75
C TYR A 1 -4.67 -2.04 -6.69
N ASN A 2 -5.74 -2.11 -5.91
CA ASN A 2 -6.02 -3.18 -4.96
C ASN A 2 -7.53 -3.23 -4.75
N ASP A 3 -8.20 -4.18 -5.39
CA ASP A 3 -9.65 -4.40 -5.25
C ASP A 3 -9.96 -5.80 -4.71
N PHE A 4 -9.17 -6.23 -3.74
CA PHE A 4 -9.09 -7.63 -3.31
C PHE A 4 -10.42 -8.25 -2.86
N GLN A 5 -11.40 -7.43 -2.49
CA GLN A 5 -12.73 -7.88 -2.08
C GLN A 5 -13.62 -8.27 -3.27
N HIS A 6 -13.32 -7.76 -4.47
CA HIS A 6 -14.13 -7.93 -5.69
C HIS A 6 -13.34 -8.61 -6.83
N ASP A 7 -12.02 -8.57 -6.79
CA ASP A 7 -11.15 -9.16 -7.82
C ASP A 7 -11.04 -10.69 -7.66
N GLU A 8 -11.49 -11.42 -8.67
CA GLU A 8 -11.43 -12.89 -8.72
C GLU A 8 -10.00 -13.43 -8.59
N LEU A 9 -8.99 -12.66 -9.04
CA LEU A 9 -7.58 -13.05 -8.94
C LEU A 9 -7.01 -12.87 -7.53
N SER A 10 -7.72 -12.18 -6.65
CA SER A 10 -7.33 -12.00 -5.25
C SER A 10 -7.87 -13.07 -4.31
N LYS A 11 -8.61 -14.06 -4.84
CA LYS A 11 -9.16 -15.17 -4.05
C LYS A 11 -8.07 -16.13 -3.56
N CYS A 12 -8.24 -16.64 -2.35
CA CYS A 12 -7.42 -17.73 -1.81
C CYS A 12 -8.28 -18.75 -1.06
N ASN A 13 -7.71 -19.94 -0.81
CA ASN A 13 -8.30 -20.90 0.13
C ASN A 13 -8.05 -20.44 1.58
N CYS A 14 -8.76 -19.39 1.96
CA CYS A 14 -8.58 -18.61 3.18
C CYS A 14 -9.95 -18.16 3.70
N THR A 15 -10.00 -17.57 4.89
CA THR A 15 -11.22 -16.98 5.46
C THR A 15 -10.90 -15.61 6.02
N PRO A 16 -11.46 -14.51 5.47
CA PRO A 16 -12.30 -14.42 4.27
C PRO A 16 -11.64 -15.00 3.00
N PRO A 17 -12.38 -15.36 1.93
CA PRO A 17 -11.86 -16.12 0.77
C PRO A 17 -11.06 -15.26 -0.22
N TYR A 18 -10.40 -14.23 0.28
CA TYR A 18 -9.56 -13.31 -0.45
C TYR A 18 -8.41 -12.83 0.44
N SER A 19 -7.36 -12.32 -0.17
CA SER A 19 -6.30 -11.63 0.56
C SER A 19 -5.91 -10.36 -0.15
N SER A 20 -5.78 -9.28 0.62
CA SER A 20 -5.33 -7.97 0.13
C SER A 20 -3.92 -7.97 -0.45
N ILE A 21 -3.17 -9.06 -0.24
CA ILE A 21 -1.80 -9.25 -0.72
C ILE A 21 -1.75 -9.77 -2.15
N LEU A 22 -2.84 -10.38 -2.63
CA LEU A 22 -2.96 -10.94 -3.98
C LEU A 22 -3.38 -9.86 -4.98
N THR A 23 -2.68 -8.72 -4.93
CA THR A 23 -2.92 -7.54 -5.78
C THR A 23 -1.60 -6.87 -6.15
N ILE A 24 -1.63 -5.95 -7.11
CA ILE A 24 -0.43 -5.21 -7.53
C ILE A 24 0.13 -4.34 -6.40
N ALA A 25 -0.74 -3.68 -5.63
CA ALA A 25 -0.34 -2.84 -4.50
C ALA A 25 -0.92 -3.39 -3.19
N ALA A 26 -0.22 -4.37 -2.61
CA ALA A 26 -0.66 -5.10 -1.41
C ALA A 26 -1.01 -4.18 -0.21
N ARG A 27 -2.04 -4.57 0.57
CA ARG A 27 -2.55 -3.84 1.75
C ARG A 27 -2.77 -4.78 2.94
N HIS A 28 -1.69 -5.36 3.50
CA HIS A 28 -1.83 -6.38 4.55
C HIS A 28 -2.58 -5.87 5.78
N ASP A 29 -2.57 -4.55 6.02
CA ASP A 29 -3.30 -3.88 7.08
C ASP A 29 -4.83 -4.01 6.98
N LEU A 30 -5.35 -4.38 5.80
CA LEU A 30 -6.77 -4.57 5.54
C LEU A 30 -7.22 -6.04 5.58
N ASN A 31 -6.30 -6.98 5.80
CA ASN A 31 -6.67 -8.36 6.06
C ASN A 31 -7.29 -8.47 7.45
N ASP A 32 -8.23 -9.40 7.64
CA ASP A 32 -8.80 -9.64 8.96
C ASP A 32 -7.73 -10.24 9.88
N ILE A 33 -7.50 -9.61 11.04
CA ILE A 33 -6.56 -10.11 12.05
C ILE A 33 -6.94 -11.50 12.57
N ASN A 34 -8.23 -11.85 12.55
CA ASN A 34 -8.74 -13.15 12.94
C ASN A 34 -8.95 -14.09 11.74
N GLY A 35 -8.51 -13.70 10.55
CA GLY A 35 -8.65 -14.49 9.35
C GLY A 35 -7.74 -15.72 9.34
N THR A 36 -8.16 -16.75 8.59
CA THR A 36 -7.37 -17.96 8.35
C THR A 36 -6.72 -17.85 6.98
N TYR A 37 -5.39 -17.85 6.93
CA TYR A 37 -4.63 -17.70 5.70
C TYR A 37 -3.74 -18.92 5.44
N PRO A 38 -3.39 -19.23 4.17
CA PRO A 38 -2.63 -20.43 3.84
C PRO A 38 -1.25 -20.47 4.48
N ASP A 39 -0.62 -19.29 4.63
CA ASP A 39 0.65 -19.10 5.33
C ASP A 39 0.73 -17.67 5.91
N THR A 40 1.66 -17.47 6.85
CA THR A 40 1.90 -16.18 7.54
C THR A 40 2.04 -14.97 6.60
N PRO A 41 2.71 -15.06 5.42
CA PRO A 41 2.81 -13.92 4.51
C PRO A 41 1.46 -13.42 3.97
N TYR A 42 0.43 -14.25 3.93
CA TYR A 42 -0.87 -13.90 3.34
C TYR A 42 -1.82 -13.17 4.28
N GLY A 43 -1.50 -13.08 5.58
CA GLY A 43 -2.38 -12.53 6.61
C GLY A 43 -2.15 -11.07 6.99
N HIS A 44 -2.81 -10.64 8.08
CA HIS A 44 -2.78 -9.29 8.63
C HIS A 44 -1.40 -8.90 9.16
N ARG A 45 -0.82 -7.83 8.62
CA ARG A 45 0.54 -7.35 8.95
C ARG A 45 0.68 -5.87 8.69
N CYS A 46 1.62 -5.21 9.37
CA CYS A 46 2.05 -3.85 9.04
C CYS A 46 2.99 -3.88 7.82
N ALA A 47 2.47 -4.29 6.66
CA ALA A 47 3.23 -4.47 5.42
C ALA A 47 2.36 -4.19 4.19
N GLY A 48 2.98 -3.93 3.05
CA GLY A 48 2.29 -3.68 1.80
C GLY A 48 3.13 -2.84 0.84
N ALA A 49 2.53 -2.43 -0.26
CA ALA A 49 3.12 -1.44 -1.15
C ALA A 49 3.11 -0.07 -0.46
N THR A 50 4.23 0.65 -0.51
CA THR A 50 4.42 1.94 0.17
C THR A 50 4.71 3.10 -0.78
N ASP A 51 4.85 2.82 -2.07
CA ASP A 51 5.04 3.83 -3.11
C ASP A 51 4.65 3.30 -4.50
N ALA A 52 4.65 4.20 -5.48
CA ALA A 52 4.79 3.86 -6.88
C ALA A 52 5.68 4.90 -7.58
N LYS A 53 6.51 4.46 -8.52
CA LYS A 53 7.37 5.32 -9.35
C LYS A 53 7.13 5.00 -10.82
N ILE A 54 6.72 6.00 -11.59
CA ILE A 54 6.39 5.87 -13.00
C ILE A 54 7.36 6.71 -13.82
N ILE A 55 7.96 6.09 -14.83
CA ILE A 55 8.99 6.68 -15.67
C ILE A 55 8.68 6.32 -17.12
N SER A 56 8.78 7.30 -18.02
CA SER A 56 8.80 7.11 -19.47
C SER A 56 10.19 7.34 -20.04
N TYR A 57 10.40 6.97 -21.31
CA TYR A 57 11.64 7.27 -22.03
C TYR A 57 11.98 8.77 -22.00
N GLU A 58 10.98 9.63 -22.24
CA GLU A 58 11.16 11.09 -22.20
C GLU A 58 11.52 11.59 -20.79
N MET A 59 10.89 11.03 -19.76
CA MET A 59 11.17 11.39 -18.36
C MET A 59 12.61 11.05 -17.97
N MET A 60 13.13 9.91 -18.43
CA MET A 60 14.53 9.52 -18.19
C MET A 60 15.52 10.52 -18.77
N GLN A 61 15.28 11.03 -19.99
CA GLN A 61 16.16 12.05 -20.60
C GLN A 61 16.21 13.34 -19.78
N LYS A 62 15.18 13.61 -18.98
CA LYS A 62 15.03 14.81 -18.14
C LYS A 62 15.33 14.56 -16.66
N TYR A 63 15.80 13.37 -16.27
CA TYR A 63 15.99 12.96 -14.88
C TYR A 63 14.74 13.20 -13.99
N SER A 64 13.56 12.90 -14.54
CA SER A 64 12.28 13.11 -13.89
C SER A 64 11.52 11.78 -13.69
N LEU A 65 10.57 11.78 -12.76
CA LEU A 65 9.62 10.68 -12.56
C LEU A 65 8.32 11.23 -11.98
N VAL A 66 7.23 10.47 -12.10
CA VAL A 66 6.07 10.64 -11.23
C VAL A 66 6.23 9.68 -10.06
N ALA A 67 6.14 10.21 -8.84
CA ALA A 67 6.18 9.46 -7.60
C ALA A 67 4.85 9.57 -6.87
N ILE A 68 4.42 8.48 -6.25
CA ILE A 68 3.28 8.43 -5.34
C ILE A 68 3.81 7.81 -4.05
N ALA A 69 3.56 8.44 -2.90
CA ALA A 69 4.00 7.96 -1.61
C ALA A 69 2.81 7.43 -0.79
N GLY A 70 3.04 6.31 -0.10
CA GLY A 70 2.07 5.66 0.79
C GLY A 70 1.36 4.47 0.17
N PRO A 71 0.58 3.74 0.99
CA PRO A 71 -0.28 2.65 0.52
C PRO A 71 -1.33 3.13 -0.48
N THR A 72 -1.74 2.27 -1.40
CA THR A 72 -2.74 2.62 -2.43
C THR A 72 -4.06 3.07 -1.81
N THR A 73 -4.62 4.14 -2.38
CA THR A 73 -5.95 4.70 -2.02
C THR A 73 -6.92 4.70 -3.20
N ASP A 74 -6.59 4.00 -4.30
CA ASP A 74 -7.39 3.98 -5.53
C ASP A 74 -8.80 3.43 -5.28
N GLN A 75 -8.87 2.30 -4.56
CA GLN A 75 -10.09 1.55 -4.24
C GLN A 75 -10.21 1.23 -2.75
N GLN A 76 -9.17 1.55 -1.99
CA GLN A 76 -9.05 1.24 -0.58
C GLN A 76 -9.00 2.54 0.24
N PRO A 77 -9.44 2.50 1.51
CA PRO A 77 -9.34 3.68 2.36
C PRO A 77 -7.87 4.06 2.57
N PRO A 78 -7.57 5.36 2.73
CA PRO A 78 -6.28 5.82 3.22
C PRO A 78 -5.84 5.08 4.47
N PHE A 79 -4.56 4.69 4.52
CA PHE A 79 -3.97 4.17 5.74
C PHE A 79 -3.78 5.33 6.74
N ILE A 80 -4.16 5.10 8.00
CA ILE A 80 -4.07 6.10 9.07
C ILE A 80 -3.45 5.41 10.29
N TRP A 81 -2.26 5.85 10.71
CA TRP A 81 -1.53 5.24 11.82
C TRP A 81 -2.37 5.19 13.09
N SER A 82 -2.92 6.33 13.53
CA SER A 82 -3.68 6.46 14.78
C SER A 82 -4.99 5.66 14.81
N LYS A 83 -5.43 5.12 13.66
CA LYS A 83 -6.62 4.28 13.55
C LYS A 83 -6.29 2.81 13.25
N SER A 84 -5.02 2.51 13.00
CA SER A 84 -4.56 1.13 12.80
C SER A 84 -4.29 0.46 14.15
N ASP A 85 -4.32 -0.87 14.18
CA ASP A 85 -3.91 -1.63 15.35
C ASP A 85 -2.37 -1.67 15.54
N PHE A 86 -1.63 -1.00 14.65
CA PHE A 86 -0.17 -0.91 14.67
C PHE A 86 0.37 0.33 15.38
N ASP A 87 -0.47 1.36 15.60
CA ASP A 87 -0.09 2.68 16.17
C ASP A 87 0.90 2.57 17.34
N LYS A 88 0.51 1.81 18.36
CA LYS A 88 1.30 1.66 19.60
C LYS A 88 2.30 0.52 19.57
N LYS A 89 2.31 -0.27 18.49
CA LYS A 89 3.15 -1.48 18.33
C LYS A 89 4.36 -1.22 17.45
N VAL A 90 4.28 -0.26 16.54
CA VAL A 90 5.31 0.03 15.53
C VAL A 90 5.68 1.51 15.62
N SER A 91 6.96 1.80 15.84
CA SER A 91 7.46 3.19 15.81
C SER A 91 7.35 3.76 14.39
N HIS A 92 6.80 4.96 14.28
CA HIS A 92 6.56 5.66 13.02
C HIS A 92 6.85 7.17 13.18
N ILE A 93 7.83 7.52 14.01
CA ILE A 93 8.24 8.91 14.25
C ILE A 93 8.64 9.57 12.93
N GLY A 94 8.08 10.75 12.67
CA GLY A 94 8.33 11.52 11.45
C GLY A 94 7.44 11.14 10.27
N HIS A 95 6.63 10.08 10.39
CA HIS A 95 5.59 9.79 9.40
C HIS A 95 4.37 10.72 9.57
N PRO A 96 3.67 11.06 8.47
CA PRO A 96 2.32 11.59 8.56
C PRO A 96 1.39 10.54 9.16
N ASP A 97 0.39 10.97 9.93
CA ASP A 97 -0.63 10.07 10.46
C ASP A 97 -1.47 9.44 9.34
N LYS A 98 -2.03 10.29 8.45
CA LYS A 98 -2.82 9.86 7.28
C LYS A 98 -1.95 9.84 6.01
N TRP A 99 -1.98 8.71 5.30
CA TRP A 99 -1.33 8.52 4.00
C TRP A 99 -2.37 8.60 2.87
N ASP A 100 -2.44 9.76 2.22
CA ASP A 100 -3.36 10.04 1.10
C ASP A 100 -2.73 11.06 0.13
N PHE A 101 -1.48 10.80 -0.25
CA PHE A 101 -0.72 11.66 -1.15
C PHE A 101 -1.11 11.39 -2.60
N LYS A 102 -1.25 12.47 -3.37
CA LYS A 102 -1.48 12.38 -4.81
C LYS A 102 -0.16 12.22 -5.57
N PRO A 103 -0.20 11.73 -6.82
CA PRO A 103 0.99 11.68 -7.66
C PRO A 103 1.66 13.05 -7.78
N TYR A 104 2.99 13.05 -7.70
CA TYR A 104 3.82 14.24 -7.72
C TYR A 104 5.04 14.02 -8.60
N THR A 105 5.45 15.03 -9.35
CA THR A 105 6.70 15.04 -10.13
C THR A 105 7.74 15.85 -9.36
N PRO A 106 8.76 15.22 -8.77
CA PRO A 106 9.77 15.94 -8.00
C PRO A 106 10.57 16.93 -8.85
N THR A 107 10.77 18.13 -8.31
CA THR A 107 11.71 19.12 -8.83
C THR A 107 12.97 19.11 -7.99
N TRP A 108 14.11 18.89 -8.62
CA TRP A 108 15.41 18.90 -7.95
C TRP A 108 16.02 20.30 -8.01
N THR A 109 16.40 20.84 -6.86
CA THR A 109 17.24 22.05 -6.77
C THR A 109 18.58 21.64 -6.18
N LEU A 110 19.67 22.10 -6.77
CA LEU A 110 20.97 22.04 -6.10
C LEU A 110 20.91 23.01 -4.91
N SER A 111 20.99 22.45 -3.70
CA SER A 111 21.14 23.20 -2.44
C SER A 111 22.53 23.82 -2.33
#